data_AF-A0A6S7IHA8-F1
#
_entry.id   AF-A0A6S7IHA8-F1
#
_cell.length_a   1.000
_cell.length_b   1.000
_cell.length_c   1.000
_cell.angle_alpha   90.00
_cell.angle_beta   90.00
_cell.angle_gamma   90.00
#
_symmetry.space_group_name_H-M   'P 1'
#
loop_
_entity.id
_entity.type
_entity.pdbx_description
1 polymer ?
#
loop_
_entity_poly.entity_id
_entity_poly.type
_entity_poly.pdbx_seq_one_letter_code
_entity_poly.pdbx_strand_id
1 'polypeptide(L)'
;MVFRVEFAKSWRRKKGCLRFLVWVILISVVTKGTRVPLGCVVNQTGEVRYDYKSSVVANEYIVLFEGYYPEPKRDVFVSEALSGSHVPSWEVIPRNNPARQFPSDFSLIR
;
A
#
# COMPACT_ATOMS: atom_id res chain seq x y z
N MET A 1 8.65 -20.24 9.26
CA MET A 1 9.14 -20.49 7.88
C MET A 1 8.78 -19.26 7.07
N VAL A 2 9.77 -18.53 6.54
CA VAL A 2 9.54 -17.29 5.78
C VAL A 2 9.80 -17.60 4.32
N PHE A 3 8.76 -17.53 3.48
CA PHE A 3 8.90 -17.65 2.04
C PHE A 3 9.24 -16.27 1.47
N ARG A 4 10.45 -16.11 0.92
CA ARG A 4 10.88 -14.91 0.18
C ARG A 4 10.82 -15.25 -1.30
N VAL A 5 9.99 -14.52 -2.04
CA VAL A 5 9.84 -14.67 -3.50
C VAL A 5 10.28 -13.35 -4.13
N GLU A 6 11.39 -13.39 -4.88
CA GLU A 6 11.89 -12.22 -5.62
C GLU A 6 11.47 -12.28 -7.09
N PHE A 7 10.99 -11.15 -7.62
CA PHE A 7 10.73 -10.99 -9.06
C PHE A 7 11.66 -9.93 -9.67
N ALA A 8 12.38 -10.33 -10.72
CA ALA A 8 13.26 -9.44 -11.48
C ALA A 8 12.47 -8.35 -12.21
N LYS A 9 12.78 -7.08 -11.92
CA LYS A 9 12.22 -5.91 -12.63
C LYS A 9 13.09 -5.55 -13.84
N SER A 10 12.57 -5.77 -15.04
CA SER A 10 13.14 -5.21 -16.27
C SER A 10 12.56 -3.81 -16.51
N TRP A 11 13.40 -2.77 -16.43
CA TRP A 11 13.01 -1.37 -16.57
C TRP A 11 13.58 -0.80 -17.89
N ARG A 12 12.71 -0.50 -18.87
CA ARG A 12 13.11 0.08 -20.16
C ARG A 12 13.05 1.62 -20.11
N ARG A 13 14.22 2.24 -20.13
CA ARG A 13 14.47 3.69 -20.01
C ARG A 13 14.03 4.44 -21.28
N LYS A 14 12.96 5.24 -21.22
CA LYS A 14 12.56 6.14 -22.32
C LYS A 14 13.44 7.40 -22.31
N LYS A 15 14.22 7.60 -23.38
CA LYS A 15 14.99 8.82 -23.66
C LYS A 15 14.06 9.85 -24.31
N GLY A 16 14.10 11.09 -23.83
CA GLY A 16 13.49 12.23 -24.55
C GLY A 16 12.86 13.25 -23.62
N CYS A 17 13.64 14.21 -23.14
CA CYS A 17 13.10 15.43 -22.53
C CYS A 17 14.10 16.59 -22.68
N LEU A 18 14.39 16.98 -23.93
CA LEU A 18 15.19 18.19 -24.24
C LEU A 18 14.33 19.34 -24.80
N ARG A 19 12.99 19.27 -24.66
CA ARG A 19 12.09 20.32 -25.16
C ARG A 19 11.09 20.87 -24.12
N PHE A 20 11.28 20.56 -22.84
CA PHE A 20 10.38 21.02 -21.77
C PHE A 20 10.85 22.28 -21.03
N LEU A 21 12.12 22.66 -21.14
CA LEU A 21 12.69 23.77 -20.35
C LEU A 21 12.33 25.17 -20.86
N VAL A 22 11.92 25.31 -22.13
CA VAL A 22 11.62 26.63 -22.72
C VAL A 22 10.23 27.14 -22.37
N TRP A 23 9.29 26.26 -22.02
CA TRP A 23 7.90 26.64 -21.73
C TRP A 23 7.67 27.13 -20.29
N VAL A 24 8.62 26.88 -19.38
CA VAL A 24 8.52 27.27 -17.96
C VAL A 24 8.86 28.76 -17.75
N ILE A 25 9.63 29.36 -18.65
CA ILE A 25 10.15 30.73 -18.50
C ILE A 25 9.09 31.79 -18.84
N LEU A 26 8.03 31.47 -19.60
CA LEU A 26 7.01 32.44 -20.04
C LEU A 26 5.79 32.61 -19.13
N ILE A 27 5.62 31.79 -18.08
CA ILE A 27 4.46 31.86 -17.17
C ILE A 27 4.80 32.53 -15.81
N SER A 28 6.05 32.98 -15.62
CA SER A 28 6.50 33.54 -14.33
C SER A 28 6.18 35.03 -14.15
N VAL A 29 5.46 35.66 -15.08
CA VAL A 29 5.03 37.06 -14.95
C VAL A 29 3.52 37.08 -14.73
N VAL A 30 3.12 37.58 -13.56
CA VAL A 30 1.75 37.70 -13.01
C VAL A 30 1.25 36.50 -12.20
N THR A 31 1.73 36.38 -10.96
CA THR A 31 0.84 36.10 -9.83
C THR A 31 1.11 37.12 -8.74
N LYS A 32 0.23 38.12 -8.62
CA LYS A 32 0.20 38.95 -7.40
C LYS A 32 -0.27 38.02 -6.28
N GLY A 33 0.62 37.68 -5.36
CA GLY A 33 0.34 36.81 -4.23
C GLY A 33 -0.74 37.42 -3.34
N THR A 34 -1.99 36.96 -3.50
CA THR A 34 -3.02 37.13 -2.49
C THR A 34 -2.69 36.19 -1.35
N ARG A 35 -2.37 36.75 -0.18
CA ARG A 35 -2.27 35.96 1.05
C ARG A 35 -3.67 35.47 1.39
N VAL A 36 -3.95 34.21 1.08
CA VAL A 36 -5.10 33.50 1.64
C VAL A 36 -4.81 33.34 3.14
N PRO A 37 -5.65 33.84 4.05
CA PRO A 37 -5.49 33.52 5.45
C PRO A 37 -5.70 32.02 5.60
N LEU A 38 -4.64 31.31 5.96
CA LEU A 38 -4.69 29.90 6.33
C LEU A 38 -5.30 29.81 7.73
N GLY A 39 -6.58 30.15 7.85
CA GLY A 39 -7.36 29.88 9.04
C GLY A 39 -7.73 28.40 9.03
N CYS A 40 -6.86 27.54 9.58
CA CYS A 40 -7.29 26.20 9.95
C CYS A 40 -8.31 26.33 11.08
N VAL A 41 -9.57 26.05 10.79
CA VAL A 41 -10.60 25.88 11.81
C VAL A 41 -10.23 24.63 12.59
N VAL A 42 -9.61 24.80 13.75
CA VAL A 42 -9.40 23.72 14.71
C VAL A 42 -10.76 23.44 15.34
N ASN A 43 -11.52 22.54 14.72
CA ASN A 43 -12.62 21.90 15.42
C ASN A 43 -12.02 21.15 16.61
N GLN A 44 -12.56 21.39 17.81
CA GLN A 44 -12.10 20.82 19.07
C GLN A 44 -11.85 19.32 18.90
N THR A 45 -10.58 18.92 18.98
CA THR A 45 -10.17 17.52 18.99
C THR A 45 -10.70 16.89 20.26
N GLY A 46 -11.81 16.16 20.16
CA GLY A 46 -12.24 15.28 21.24
C GLY A 46 -11.12 14.27 21.53
N GLU A 47 -10.79 14.08 22.81
CA GLU A 47 -9.84 13.06 23.23
C GLU A 47 -10.43 11.68 22.89
N VAL A 48 -9.85 11.00 21.89
CA VAL A 48 -10.23 9.63 21.56
C VAL A 48 -9.37 8.69 22.38
N ARG A 49 -9.98 8.06 23.38
CA ARG A 49 -9.31 7.06 24.21
C ARG A 49 -9.48 5.68 23.57
N TYR A 50 -8.36 4.99 23.34
CA TYR A 50 -8.33 3.64 22.77
C TYR A 50 -7.84 2.65 23.83
N ASP A 51 -8.61 1.59 24.07
CA ASP A 51 -8.14 0.44 24.83
C ASP A 51 -7.54 -0.60 23.89
N TYR A 52 -6.35 -1.11 24.24
CA TYR A 52 -5.66 -2.13 23.46
C TYR A 52 -5.61 -3.46 24.23
N LYS A 53 -5.77 -4.55 23.50
CA LYS A 53 -5.55 -5.93 23.98
C LYS A 53 -4.68 -6.66 22.96
N SER A 54 -3.80 -7.52 23.44
CA SER A 54 -2.92 -8.33 22.60
C SER A 54 -2.96 -9.78 23.06
N SER A 55 -2.91 -10.69 22.10
CA SER A 55 -2.83 -12.14 22.32
C SER A 55 -2.06 -12.77 21.18
N VAL A 56 -1.34 -13.86 21.46
CA VAL A 56 -0.74 -14.69 20.42
C VAL A 56 -1.83 -15.59 19.83
N VAL A 57 -2.00 -15.56 18.51
CA VAL A 57 -2.92 -16.43 17.79
C VAL A 57 -2.12 -17.56 17.14
N ALA A 58 -2.43 -18.80 17.51
CA ALA A 58 -1.75 -19.97 16.95
C ALA A 58 -2.29 -20.28 15.54
N ASN A 59 -1.41 -20.79 14.68
CA ASN A 59 -1.72 -21.22 13.31
C ASN A 59 -2.25 -20.14 12.36
N GLU A 60 -2.07 -18.85 12.70
CA GLU A 60 -2.27 -17.75 11.76
C GLU A 60 -0.92 -17.19 11.34
N TYR A 61 -0.75 -16.93 10.03
CA TYR A 61 0.51 -16.52 9.45
C TYR A 61 0.34 -15.30 8.55
N ILE A 62 1.30 -14.38 8.64
CA ILE A 62 1.38 -13.20 7.77
C ILE A 62 2.26 -13.56 6.57
N VAL A 63 1.68 -13.51 5.38
CA VAL A 63 2.39 -13.61 4.09
C VAL A 63 2.76 -12.21 3.64
N LEU A 64 4.05 -11.98 3.38
CA LEU A 64 4.58 -10.70 2.90
C LEU A 64 4.80 -10.76 1.39
N PHE A 65 4.48 -9.67 0.71
CA PHE A 65 4.68 -9.49 -0.73
C PHE A 65 5.70 -8.39 -1.00
N GLU A 66 6.48 -8.54 -2.07
CA GLU A 66 7.40 -7.50 -2.53
C GLU A 66 6.67 -6.42 -3.34
N GLY A 67 5.81 -5.67 -2.67
CA GLY A 67 5.03 -4.58 -3.25
C GLY A 67 3.56 -4.60 -2.84
N TYR A 68 2.83 -3.58 -3.28
CA TYR A 68 1.42 -3.39 -2.93
C TYR A 68 0.53 -3.95 -4.03
N TYR A 69 -0.31 -4.92 -3.67
CA TYR A 69 -1.21 -5.58 -4.61
C TYR A 69 -2.66 -5.53 -4.13
N PRO A 70 -3.65 -5.45 -5.05
CA PRO A 70 -5.06 -5.55 -4.69
C PRO A 70 -5.40 -6.98 -4.23
N GLU A 71 -6.47 -7.12 -3.46
CA GLU A 71 -6.90 -8.41 -2.87
C GLU A 71 -6.94 -9.58 -3.88
N PRO A 72 -7.58 -9.46 -5.06
CA PRO A 72 -7.66 -10.59 -5.98
C PRO A 72 -6.29 -11.08 -6.48
N LYS A 73 -5.29 -10.20 -6.53
CA LYS A 73 -3.94 -10.57 -6.97
C LYS A 73 -3.13 -11.21 -5.85
N ARG A 74 -3.33 -10.79 -4.60
CA ARG A 74 -2.71 -11.43 -3.43
C ARG A 74 -3.23 -12.85 -3.25
N ASP A 75 -4.53 -13.08 -3.47
CA ASP A 75 -5.14 -14.41 -3.34
C ASP A 75 -4.55 -15.41 -4.36
N VAL A 76 -4.30 -14.96 -5.59
CA VAL A 76 -3.60 -15.75 -6.61
C VAL A 76 -2.17 -16.06 -6.19
N PHE A 77 -1.42 -15.08 -5.67
CA PHE A 77 -0.05 -15.32 -5.20
C PHE A 77 0.01 -16.32 -4.05
N VAL A 78 -0.90 -16.23 -3.09
CA VAL A 78 -0.99 -17.17 -1.97
C VAL A 78 -1.34 -18.57 -2.48
N SER A 79 -2.33 -18.68 -3.38
CA SER A 79 -2.77 -19.97 -3.90
C SER A 79 -1.68 -20.66 -4.72
N GLU A 80 -0.99 -19.93 -5.59
CA GLU A 80 0.13 -20.44 -6.37
C GLU A 80 1.27 -20.92 -5.45
N ALA A 81 1.66 -20.11 -4.45
CA ALA A 81 2.73 -20.45 -3.52
C ALA A 81 2.44 -21.70 -2.68
N LEU A 82 1.16 -21.92 -2.31
CA LEU A 82 0.76 -23.04 -1.46
C LEU A 82 0.30 -24.28 -2.24
N SER A 83 -0.01 -24.17 -3.53
CA SER A 83 -0.51 -25.28 -4.37
C SER A 83 0.42 -26.49 -4.44
N GLY A 84 1.73 -26.31 -4.28
CA GLY A 84 2.74 -27.38 -4.24
C GLY A 84 3.26 -27.69 -2.83
N SER A 85 2.66 -27.10 -1.80
CA SER A 85 3.08 -27.29 -0.41
C SER A 85 2.43 -28.52 0.23
N HIS A 86 3.02 -29.04 1.30
CA HIS A 86 2.45 -30.13 2.10
C HIS A 86 1.47 -29.59 3.16
N VAL A 87 0.92 -28.38 2.98
CA VAL A 87 -0.04 -27.77 3.91
C VAL A 87 -1.43 -28.34 3.58
N PRO A 88 -2.04 -29.13 4.48
CA PRO A 88 -3.23 -29.92 4.17
C PRO A 88 -4.49 -29.07 3.97
N SER A 89 -4.59 -27.93 4.64
CA SER A 89 -5.70 -27.00 4.54
C SER A 89 -5.20 -25.61 4.88
N TRP A 90 -5.63 -24.61 4.11
CA TRP A 90 -5.37 -23.21 4.38
C TRP A 90 -6.46 -22.34 3.77
N GLU A 91 -6.67 -21.14 4.32
CA GLU A 91 -7.48 -20.10 3.72
C GLU A 91 -6.94 -18.70 3.98
N VAL A 92 -7.26 -17.75 3.10
CA VAL A 92 -6.95 -16.33 3.30
C VAL A 92 -7.99 -15.72 4.24
N ILE A 93 -7.53 -15.11 5.32
CA ILE A 93 -8.39 -14.38 6.26
C ILE A 93 -8.70 -12.99 5.68
N PRO A 94 -9.98 -12.62 5.50
CA PRO A 94 -10.34 -11.39 4.83
C PRO A 94 -10.17 -10.18 5.77
N ARG A 95 -9.64 -9.06 5.24
CA ARG A 95 -9.32 -7.86 6.03
C ARG A 95 -10.55 -7.04 6.44
N ASN A 96 -11.11 -7.22 7.63
CA ASN A 96 -12.25 -6.42 8.08
C ASN A 96 -11.84 -5.05 8.64
N ASN A 97 -11.35 -4.15 7.79
CA ASN A 97 -10.99 -2.79 8.19
C ASN A 97 -11.35 -1.73 7.13
N PRO A 98 -11.41 -0.43 7.50
CA PRO A 98 -11.77 0.66 6.57
C PRO A 98 -10.83 0.84 5.38
N ALA A 99 -9.68 0.17 5.38
CA ALA A 99 -8.67 0.24 4.34
C ALA A 99 -8.63 -1.03 3.46
N ARG A 100 -9.60 -1.95 3.59
CA ARG A 100 -9.63 -3.24 2.86
C ARG A 100 -9.51 -3.05 1.34
N GLN A 101 -10.16 -2.02 0.81
CA GLN A 101 -10.20 -1.68 -0.61
C GLN A 101 -8.85 -1.23 -1.18
N PHE A 102 -7.90 -0.84 -0.32
CA PHE A 102 -6.58 -0.40 -0.77
C PHE A 102 -5.61 -1.57 -0.94
N PRO A 103 -4.69 -1.49 -1.91
CA PRO A 103 -3.59 -2.44 -2.05
C PRO A 103 -2.80 -2.62 -0.74
N SER A 104 -2.22 -3.80 -0.57
CA SER A 104 -1.40 -4.13 0.59
C SER A 104 -0.24 -5.04 0.19
N ASP A 105 0.80 -4.97 0.98
CA ASP A 105 2.01 -5.76 0.96
C ASP A 105 1.93 -7.00 1.86
N PHE A 106 0.77 -7.31 2.42
CA PHE A 106 0.57 -8.56 3.17
C PHE A 106 -0.83 -9.17 3.01
N SER A 107 -0.91 -10.46 3.34
CA SER A 107 -2.16 -11.21 3.56
C SER A 107 -2.02 -12.07 4.81
N LEU A 108 -3.15 -12.37 5.46
CA LEU A 108 -3.20 -13.26 6.62
C LEU A 108 -3.78 -14.61 6.17
N ILE A 109 -3.18 -15.72 6.59
CA ILE A 109 -3.67 -17.08 6.30
C ILE A 109 -3.80 -17.89 7.58
N ARG A 110 -4.67 -18.91 7.57
CA ARG A 110 -4.77 -19.94 8.62
C ARG A 110 -4.96 -21.32 8.02
#